data_AF-A0A7K2Q4J2-F1
#
_entry.id   AF-A0A7K2Q4J2-F1
#
_cell.length_a   1.000
_cell.length_b   1.000
_cell.length_c   1.000
_cell.angle_alpha   90.00
_cell.angle_beta   90.00
_cell.angle_gamma   90.00
#
_symmetry.space_group_name_H-M   'P 1'
#
loop_
_entity.id
_entity.type
_entity.pdbx_description
1 polymer ?
#
loop_
_entity_poly.entity_id
_entity_poly.type
_entity_poly.pdbx_seq_one_letter_code
_entity_poly.pdbx_strand_id
1 'polypeptide(L)'
;MASVNETVRQLIERYPCGYPHRTEALHQILVVLGAGYEWRDGQVVSRFPEEDTCARMHRDFQYSAERVAELTEVGIEVREQFITGRCPNEDLRSRADELARKTGKLLHGPYQPHPTLLFLDVPANAHADWAAAAAEIAAVVGPLWAAGADLELDPYERTDYVLRERDKALRRLEAAYGPEVINAAL
;
A
#
# COMPACT_ATOMS: atom_id res chain seq x y z
N MET A 1 -11.47 -18.72 -7.37
CA MET A 1 -11.14 -17.85 -6.21
C MET A 1 -9.70 -17.40 -6.39
N ALA A 2 -9.41 -16.10 -6.22
CA ALA A 2 -8.07 -15.55 -6.46
C ALA A 2 -7.17 -15.81 -5.24
N SER A 3 -5.95 -16.30 -5.48
CA SER A 3 -4.92 -16.40 -4.44
C SER A 3 -4.34 -15.02 -4.12
N VAL A 4 -3.58 -14.89 -3.03
CA VAL A 4 -2.85 -13.64 -2.73
C VAL A 4 -2.02 -13.17 -3.94
N ASN A 5 -1.29 -14.08 -4.59
CA ASN A 5 -0.44 -13.75 -5.73
C ASN A 5 -1.27 -13.24 -6.92
N GLU A 6 -2.44 -13.82 -7.15
CA GLU A 6 -3.34 -13.37 -8.21
C GLU A 6 -3.90 -11.98 -7.91
N THR A 7 -4.32 -11.72 -6.67
CA THR A 7 -4.79 -10.39 -6.24
C THR A 7 -3.69 -9.33 -6.37
N VAL A 8 -2.48 -9.65 -5.92
CA VAL A 8 -1.32 -8.75 -6.05
C VAL A 8 -0.97 -8.52 -7.51
N ARG A 9 -0.92 -9.57 -8.34
CA ARG A 9 -0.67 -9.45 -9.79
C ARG A 9 -1.66 -8.49 -10.44
N GLN A 10 -2.96 -8.66 -10.17
CA GLN A 10 -4.01 -7.79 -10.71
C GLN A 10 -3.84 -6.33 -10.25
N LEU A 11 -3.44 -6.09 -9.00
CA LEU A 11 -3.15 -4.75 -8.50
C LEU A 11 -1.96 -4.10 -9.21
N ILE A 12 -0.86 -4.84 -9.37
CA ILE A 12 0.34 -4.35 -10.07
C ILE A 12 0.02 -4.08 -11.53
N GLU A 13 -0.76 -4.94 -12.19
CA GLU A 13 -1.22 -4.67 -13.55
C GLU A 13 -2.06 -3.39 -13.58
N ARG A 14 -3.04 -3.24 -12.70
CA ARG A 14 -3.95 -2.10 -12.74
C ARG A 14 -3.26 -0.78 -12.38
N TYR A 15 -2.35 -0.80 -11.41
CA TYR A 15 -1.68 0.37 -10.85
C TYR A 15 -0.17 0.16 -10.65
N PRO A 16 0.61 -0.03 -11.72
CA PRO A 16 2.03 -0.34 -11.59
C PRO A 16 2.85 0.81 -10.98
N CYS A 17 2.33 2.04 -11.12
CA CYS A 17 2.86 3.25 -10.48
C CYS A 17 2.71 3.25 -8.95
N GLY A 18 1.61 2.69 -8.43
CA GLY A 18 1.30 2.66 -6.99
C GLY A 18 1.79 1.38 -6.31
N TYR A 19 1.85 0.26 -7.03
CA TYR A 19 2.23 -1.04 -6.50
C TYR A 19 3.35 -1.63 -7.36
N PRO A 20 4.61 -1.20 -7.18
CA PRO A 20 5.74 -1.70 -7.98
C PRO A 20 6.13 -3.14 -7.65
N HIS A 21 5.72 -3.68 -6.49
CA HIS A 21 6.00 -5.05 -6.07
C HIS A 21 5.06 -5.51 -4.96
N ARG A 22 5.16 -6.79 -4.58
CA ARG A 22 4.32 -7.45 -3.58
C ARG A 22 4.18 -6.69 -2.27
N THR A 23 5.29 -6.23 -1.70
CA THR A 23 5.27 -5.56 -0.38
C THR A 23 4.40 -4.30 -0.39
N GLU A 24 4.45 -3.48 -1.46
CA GLU A 24 3.59 -2.30 -1.60
C GLU A 24 2.13 -2.66 -1.77
N ALA A 25 1.84 -3.68 -2.58
CA ALA A 25 0.47 -4.17 -2.76
C ALA A 25 -0.09 -4.72 -1.43
N LEU A 26 0.66 -5.53 -0.70
CA LEU A 26 0.23 -6.08 0.59
C LEU A 26 0.10 -5.01 1.66
N HIS A 27 1.00 -4.02 1.67
CA HIS A 27 0.86 -2.85 2.54
C HIS A 27 -0.49 -2.17 2.28
N GLN A 28 -0.80 -1.87 1.03
CA GLN A 28 -2.09 -1.28 0.67
C GLN A 28 -3.28 -2.16 1.09
N ILE A 29 -3.24 -3.46 0.76
CA ILE A 29 -4.32 -4.40 1.00
C ILE A 29 -4.52 -4.69 2.49
N LEU A 30 -3.49 -4.69 3.32
CA LEU A 30 -3.60 -5.21 4.69
C LEU A 30 -3.43 -4.13 5.77
N VAL A 31 -2.89 -2.97 5.42
CA VAL A 31 -2.56 -1.90 6.37
C VAL A 31 -3.36 -0.62 6.11
N VAL A 32 -3.56 -0.24 4.85
CA VAL A 32 -4.11 1.07 4.45
C VAL A 32 -5.66 1.07 4.36
N LEU A 33 -6.38 0.10 4.95
CA LEU A 33 -7.75 -0.19 4.51
C LEU A 33 -8.87 0.71 5.03
N GLY A 34 -8.96 1.91 4.45
CA GLY A 34 -10.24 2.56 4.09
C GLY A 34 -10.70 2.27 2.66
N ALA A 35 -9.84 1.68 1.81
CA ALA A 35 -9.89 1.81 0.36
C ALA A 35 -10.71 0.76 -0.43
N GLY A 36 -11.45 -0.14 0.24
CA GLY A 36 -12.40 -1.00 -0.48
C GLY A 36 -12.11 -2.50 -0.50
N TYR A 37 -11.37 -3.06 0.46
CA TYR A 37 -11.24 -4.52 0.63
C TYR A 37 -11.93 -4.99 1.91
N GLU A 38 -12.36 -6.25 1.94
CA GLU A 38 -12.94 -6.91 3.13
C GLU A 38 -12.59 -8.40 3.22
N TRP A 39 -12.62 -8.94 4.43
CA TRP A 39 -12.59 -10.38 4.65
C TRP A 39 -13.94 -10.99 4.31
N ARG A 40 -13.97 -11.95 3.41
CA ARG A 40 -15.15 -12.74 3.05
C ARG A 40 -14.74 -14.20 2.89
N ASP A 41 -15.37 -15.08 3.66
CA ASP A 41 -15.12 -16.53 3.63
C ASP A 41 -13.62 -16.89 3.73
N GLY A 42 -12.88 -16.19 4.59
CA GLY A 42 -11.45 -16.43 4.81
C GLY A 42 -10.52 -15.83 3.74
N GLN A 43 -11.03 -15.00 2.84
CA GLN A 43 -10.25 -14.34 1.79
C GLN A 43 -10.39 -12.83 1.86
N VAL A 44 -9.38 -12.10 1.38
CA VAL A 44 -9.51 -10.66 1.17
C VAL A 44 -10.04 -10.42 -0.25
N VAL A 45 -11.19 -9.75 -0.34
CA VAL A 45 -11.88 -9.44 -1.60
C VAL A 45 -12.13 -7.95 -1.73
N SER A 46 -12.17 -7.43 -2.96
CA SER A 46 -12.60 -6.04 -3.18
C SER A 46 -14.11 -5.90 -2.93
N ARG A 47 -14.51 -4.92 -2.13
CA ARG A 47 -15.89 -4.48 -1.87
C ARG A 47 -16.51 -3.77 -3.06
N PHE A 48 -15.69 -3.06 -3.84
CA PHE A 48 -16.14 -2.27 -4.96
C PHE A 48 -15.57 -2.83 -6.27
N PRO A 49 -16.35 -2.85 -7.35
CA PRO A 49 -15.79 -3.05 -8.67
C PRO A 49 -14.82 -1.89 -8.92
N GLU A 50 -13.53 -2.18 -8.96
CA GLU A 50 -12.52 -1.18 -9.30
C GLU A 50 -12.61 -0.89 -10.80
N GLU A 51 -13.19 0.26 -11.15
CA GLU A 51 -13.32 0.72 -12.53
C GLU A 51 -12.13 1.58 -12.97
N ASP A 52 -11.34 2.07 -12.02
CA ASP A 52 -10.16 2.89 -12.28
C ASP A 52 -8.94 2.06 -12.69
N THR A 53 -8.08 2.69 -13.48
CA THR A 53 -6.76 2.16 -13.83
C THR A 53 -5.74 3.28 -13.74
N CYS A 54 -4.47 2.98 -13.46
CA CYS A 54 -3.41 4.00 -13.49
C CYS A 54 -3.38 4.71 -14.87
N ALA A 55 -3.66 4.00 -15.96
CA ALA A 55 -3.79 4.60 -17.29
C ALA A 55 -4.96 5.61 -17.42
N ARG A 56 -6.12 5.33 -16.82
CA ARG A 56 -7.25 6.27 -16.79
C ARG A 56 -6.89 7.51 -15.96
N MET A 57 -6.43 7.29 -14.72
CA MET A 57 -6.06 8.39 -13.82
C MET A 57 -5.02 9.31 -14.44
N HIS A 58 -3.94 8.78 -15.05
CA HIS A 58 -2.92 9.63 -15.66
C HIS A 58 -3.46 10.46 -16.83
N ARG A 59 -4.40 9.93 -17.63
CA ARG A 59 -5.06 10.72 -18.68
C ARG A 59 -5.94 11.83 -18.09
N ASP A 60 -6.69 11.51 -17.04
CA ASP A 60 -7.60 12.48 -16.41
C ASP A 60 -6.85 13.61 -15.70
N PHE A 61 -5.66 13.33 -15.18
CA PHE A 61 -4.76 14.31 -14.56
C PHE A 61 -3.75 14.95 -15.55
N GLN A 62 -3.84 14.64 -16.84
CA GLN A 62 -2.98 15.27 -17.85
C GLN A 62 -3.28 16.77 -17.94
N TYR A 63 -2.23 17.58 -17.92
CA TYR A 63 -2.34 19.03 -18.07
C TYR A 63 -2.44 19.41 -19.55
N SER A 64 -3.19 20.48 -19.82
CA SER A 64 -3.19 21.12 -21.14
C SER A 64 -1.81 21.71 -21.44
N ALA A 65 -1.47 21.86 -22.72
CA ALA A 65 -0.22 22.51 -23.13
C ALA A 65 -0.09 23.94 -22.57
N GLU A 66 -1.21 24.67 -22.48
CA GLU A 66 -1.29 25.99 -21.87
C GLU A 66 -0.91 25.93 -20.39
N ARG A 67 -1.48 25.00 -19.62
CA ARG A 67 -1.14 24.82 -18.21
C ARG A 67 0.32 24.44 -17.99
N VAL A 68 0.87 23.59 -18.85
CA VAL A 68 2.30 23.24 -18.81
C VAL A 68 3.17 24.47 -19.08
N ALA A 69 2.80 25.31 -20.05
CA ALA A 69 3.53 26.54 -20.35
C ALA A 69 3.48 27.53 -19.18
N GLU A 70 2.31 27.75 -18.58
CA GLU A 70 2.13 28.59 -17.38
C GLU A 70 3.04 28.16 -16.23
N LEU A 71 3.04 26.86 -15.90
CA LEU A 71 3.85 26.31 -14.81
C LEU A 71 5.35 26.44 -15.11
N THR A 72 5.74 26.22 -16.36
CA THR A 72 7.13 26.35 -16.80
C THR A 72 7.60 27.81 -16.74
N GLU A 73 6.77 28.78 -17.12
CA GLU A 73 7.09 30.21 -17.07
C GLU A 73 7.39 30.70 -15.66
N VAL A 74 6.67 30.17 -14.65
CA VAL A 74 6.91 30.47 -13.23
C VAL A 74 7.97 29.57 -12.59
N GLY A 75 8.69 28.75 -13.39
CA GLY A 75 9.81 27.93 -12.94
C GLY A 75 9.43 26.64 -12.20
N ILE A 76 8.18 26.16 -12.32
CA ILE A 76 7.73 24.89 -11.75
C ILE A 76 8.01 23.76 -12.73
N GLU A 77 8.81 22.77 -12.32
CA GLU A 77 9.03 21.56 -13.09
C GLU A 77 7.75 20.70 -13.14
N VAL A 78 7.27 20.42 -14.35
CA VAL A 78 6.11 19.55 -14.58
C VAL A 78 6.61 18.13 -14.89
N ARG A 79 6.26 17.16 -14.04
CA ARG A 79 6.62 15.75 -14.26
C ARG A 79 6.02 15.22 -15.58
N GLU A 80 6.78 14.38 -16.28
CA GLU A 80 6.41 13.85 -17.60
C GLU A 80 5.03 13.20 -17.65
N GLN A 81 4.62 12.49 -16.59
CA GLN A 81 3.29 11.87 -16.51
C GLN A 81 2.13 12.86 -16.60
N PHE A 82 2.29 14.11 -16.13
CA PHE A 82 1.28 15.16 -16.24
C PHE A 82 1.29 15.81 -17.63
N ILE A 83 2.36 15.64 -18.41
CA ILE A 83 2.47 16.14 -19.78
C ILE A 83 1.90 15.10 -20.75
N THR A 84 2.28 13.84 -20.57
CA THR A 84 2.00 12.75 -21.52
C THR A 84 0.72 11.97 -21.21
N GLY A 85 0.21 12.08 -19.98
CA GLY A 85 -0.90 11.25 -19.49
C GLY A 85 -0.54 9.76 -19.37
N ARG A 86 0.76 9.42 -19.34
CA ARG A 86 1.24 8.04 -19.23
C ARG A 86 1.71 7.72 -17.81
N CYS A 87 1.49 6.47 -17.42
CA CYS A 87 2.06 5.92 -16.20
C CYS A 87 3.60 5.88 -16.30
N PRO A 88 4.34 6.39 -15.30
CA PRO A 88 5.80 6.36 -15.30
C PRO A 88 6.36 4.93 -15.18
N ASN A 89 5.59 4.00 -14.62
CA ASN A 89 5.98 2.62 -14.38
C ASN A 89 5.21 1.62 -15.26
N GLU A 90 4.75 2.04 -16.44
CA GLU A 90 3.92 1.18 -17.31
C GLU A 90 4.63 -0.12 -17.71
N ASP A 91 5.96 -0.12 -17.75
CA ASP A 91 6.80 -1.30 -18.02
C ASP A 91 6.59 -2.43 -16.99
N LEU A 92 6.30 -2.09 -15.72
CA LEU A 92 6.10 -3.07 -14.66
C LEU A 92 4.85 -3.94 -14.88
N ARG A 93 3.87 -3.47 -15.65
CA ARG A 93 2.66 -4.25 -15.98
C ARG A 93 3.01 -5.60 -16.60
N SER A 94 4.00 -5.61 -17.50
CA SER A 94 4.46 -6.84 -18.17
C SER A 94 5.17 -7.83 -17.24
N ARG A 95 5.57 -7.37 -16.05
CA ARG A 95 6.31 -8.13 -15.03
C ARG A 95 5.44 -8.44 -13.81
N ALA A 96 4.14 -8.19 -13.85
CA ALA A 96 3.26 -8.31 -12.69
C ALA A 96 3.31 -9.70 -12.03
N ASP A 97 3.42 -10.78 -12.81
CA ASP A 97 3.57 -12.14 -12.29
C ASP A 97 4.83 -12.33 -11.43
N GLU A 98 5.96 -11.79 -11.91
CA GLU A 98 7.24 -11.80 -11.20
C GLU A 98 7.13 -10.96 -9.92
N LEU A 99 6.63 -9.73 -10.07
CA LEU A 99 6.55 -8.74 -9.00
C LEU A 99 5.56 -9.12 -7.91
N ALA A 100 4.51 -9.89 -8.22
CA ALA A 100 3.56 -10.40 -7.25
C ALA A 100 4.16 -11.41 -6.27
N ARG A 101 5.32 -11.98 -6.60
CA ARG A 101 6.06 -12.93 -5.77
C ARG A 101 7.33 -12.32 -5.17
N LYS A 102 7.69 -11.11 -5.60
CA LYS A 102 8.93 -10.44 -5.20
C LYS A 102 8.66 -9.46 -4.07
N THR A 103 9.25 -9.73 -2.91
CA THR A 103 9.28 -8.77 -1.80
C THR A 103 10.28 -7.65 -2.07
N GLY A 104 10.06 -6.50 -1.44
CA GLY A 104 10.90 -5.31 -1.56
C GLY A 104 10.78 -4.45 -0.32
N LYS A 105 11.57 -3.36 -0.28
CA LYS A 105 11.40 -2.32 0.75
C LYS A 105 10.19 -1.46 0.36
N LEU A 106 9.49 -0.93 1.35
CA LEU A 106 8.52 0.14 1.07
C LEU A 106 9.26 1.35 0.48
N LEU A 107 8.67 1.97 -0.54
CA LEU A 107 9.11 3.20 -1.17
C LEU A 107 9.00 4.38 -0.20
N HIS A 108 7.97 4.35 0.64
CA HIS A 108 7.66 5.36 1.65
C HIS A 108 7.53 4.72 3.03
N GLY A 109 7.51 5.53 4.08
CA GLY A 109 7.17 5.04 5.42
C GLY A 109 5.82 4.33 5.42
N PRO A 110 5.58 3.38 6.33
CA PRO A 110 4.29 2.70 6.39
C PRO A 110 3.20 3.73 6.71
N TYR A 111 1.99 3.50 6.21
CA TYR A 111 0.84 4.31 6.61
C TYR A 111 0.65 4.22 8.12
N GLN A 112 0.08 5.28 8.68
CA GLN A 112 -0.28 5.27 10.09
C GLN A 112 -1.25 4.13 10.37
N PRO A 113 -1.01 3.34 11.42
CA PRO A 113 -1.92 2.27 11.77
C PRO A 113 -3.24 2.87 12.25
N HIS A 114 -4.34 2.42 11.65
CA HIS A 114 -5.67 2.66 12.19
C HIS A 114 -6.25 1.33 12.70
N PRO A 115 -6.31 1.07 14.01
CA PRO A 115 -6.60 -0.25 14.56
C PRO A 115 -7.94 -0.89 14.16
N THR A 116 -8.90 -0.13 13.65
CA THR A 116 -10.15 -0.69 13.11
C THR A 116 -10.08 -1.06 11.63
N LEU A 117 -9.01 -0.69 10.94
CA LEU A 117 -8.79 -0.86 9.50
C LEU A 117 -7.58 -1.75 9.20
N LEU A 118 -6.88 -2.23 10.23
CA LEU A 118 -5.77 -3.17 10.07
C LEU A 118 -6.33 -4.56 9.79
N PHE A 119 -6.02 -5.10 8.62
CA PHE A 119 -6.37 -6.48 8.25
C PHE A 119 -5.27 -7.45 8.66
N LEU A 120 -4.57 -7.11 9.75
CA LEU A 120 -3.62 -7.97 10.43
C LEU A 120 -4.31 -8.76 11.56
N ASP A 121 -5.54 -8.40 11.91
CA ASP A 121 -6.47 -9.22 12.69
C ASP A 121 -7.07 -10.32 11.79
N VAL A 122 -6.26 -11.33 11.47
CA VAL A 122 -6.62 -12.41 10.54
C VAL A 122 -7.71 -13.31 11.15
N PRO A 123 -8.85 -13.53 10.48
CA PRO A 123 -9.92 -14.36 11.01
C PRO A 123 -9.51 -15.84 11.05
N ALA A 124 -10.07 -16.60 11.99
CA ALA A 124 -9.70 -18.02 12.19
C ALA A 124 -9.96 -18.93 10.96
N ASN A 125 -10.86 -18.52 10.07
CA ASN A 125 -11.14 -19.23 8.82
C ASN A 125 -10.32 -18.70 7.62
N ALA A 126 -9.36 -17.81 7.83
CA ALA A 126 -8.53 -17.28 6.77
C ALA A 126 -7.80 -18.40 6.02
N HIS A 127 -7.75 -18.28 4.70
CA HIS A 127 -6.91 -19.12 3.88
C HIS A 127 -5.44 -18.95 4.27
N ALA A 128 -4.68 -20.05 4.23
CA ALA A 128 -3.30 -20.08 4.71
C ALA A 128 -2.37 -19.11 3.97
N ASP A 129 -2.61 -18.86 2.68
CA ASP A 129 -1.83 -17.91 1.89
C ASP A 129 -2.05 -16.46 2.36
N TRP A 130 -3.29 -16.09 2.69
CA TRP A 130 -3.62 -14.79 3.27
C TRP A 130 -3.07 -14.62 4.69
N ALA A 131 -3.14 -15.66 5.53
CA ALA A 131 -2.53 -15.62 6.86
C ALA A 131 -0.99 -15.44 6.77
N ALA A 132 -0.34 -16.13 5.82
CA ALA A 132 1.08 -15.95 5.56
C ALA A 132 1.42 -14.54 5.04
N ALA A 133 0.58 -13.97 4.15
CA ALA A 133 0.75 -12.61 3.65
C ALA A 133 0.58 -11.54 4.74
N ALA A 134 -0.33 -11.77 5.69
CA ALA A 134 -0.49 -10.90 6.86
C ALA A 134 0.73 -10.94 7.79
N ALA A 135 1.27 -12.13 8.05
CA ALA A 135 2.53 -12.26 8.80
C ALA A 135 3.71 -11.60 8.05
N GLU A 136 3.77 -11.78 6.73
CA GLU A 136 4.80 -11.17 5.85
C GLU A 136 4.80 -9.65 5.99
N ILE A 137 3.65 -9.00 5.84
CA ILE A 137 3.59 -7.54 5.91
C ILE A 137 3.74 -7.03 7.35
N ALA A 138 3.25 -7.77 8.35
CA ALA A 138 3.43 -7.43 9.76
C ALA A 138 4.92 -7.34 10.11
N ALA A 139 5.74 -8.27 9.63
CA ALA A 139 7.20 -8.26 9.83
C ALA A 139 7.90 -7.07 9.15
N VAL A 140 7.26 -6.44 8.15
CA VAL A 140 7.77 -5.21 7.51
C VAL A 140 7.33 -3.97 8.28
N VAL A 141 6.04 -3.84 8.59
CA VAL A 141 5.50 -2.60 9.19
C VAL A 141 5.72 -2.50 10.70
N GLY A 142 5.82 -3.63 11.40
CA GLY A 142 6.04 -3.71 12.85
C GLY A 142 7.28 -2.94 13.30
N PRO A 143 8.48 -3.24 12.76
CA PRO A 143 9.71 -2.55 13.16
C PRO A 143 9.70 -1.08 12.72
N LEU A 144 9.12 -0.77 11.55
CA LEU A 144 9.01 0.60 11.04
C LEU A 144 8.13 1.47 11.97
N TRP A 145 6.98 0.96 12.40
CA TRP A 145 6.13 1.64 13.37
C TRP A 145 6.82 1.78 14.73
N ALA A 146 7.51 0.74 15.20
CA ALA A 146 8.21 0.77 16.49
C ALA A 146 9.36 1.79 16.51
N ALA A 147 10.13 1.88 15.42
CA ALA A 147 11.18 2.87 15.26
C ALA A 147 10.66 4.32 15.19
N GLY A 148 9.34 4.50 15.02
CA GLY A 148 8.76 5.80 14.68
C GLY A 148 9.29 6.33 13.36
N ALA A 149 9.71 5.42 12.45
CA ALA A 149 10.13 5.77 11.09
C ALA A 149 9.05 6.67 10.50
N ASP A 150 9.46 7.76 9.84
CA ASP A 150 8.60 8.85 9.35
C ASP A 150 7.31 8.29 8.74
N LEU A 151 6.32 8.10 9.62
CA LEU A 151 4.92 8.15 9.27
C LEU A 151 4.86 9.48 8.55
N GLU A 152 4.50 9.49 7.26
CA GLU A 152 4.25 10.72 6.51
C GLU A 152 3.15 11.46 7.25
N LEU A 153 3.57 12.23 8.24
CA LEU A 153 2.77 12.90 9.23
C LEU A 153 3.03 14.35 8.96
N ASP A 154 1.97 15.06 8.61
CA ASP A 154 1.99 16.49 8.82
C ASP A 154 2.39 16.73 10.31
N PRO A 155 3.30 17.67 10.61
CA PRO A 155 3.61 18.07 11.98
C PRO A 155 2.37 18.33 12.86
N TYR A 156 1.24 18.73 12.28
CA TYR A 156 -0.06 18.91 12.95
C TYR A 156 -0.78 17.59 13.29
N GLU A 157 -0.41 16.48 12.65
CA GLU A 157 -1.00 15.15 12.83
C GLU A 157 -0.24 14.27 13.83
N ARG A 158 0.98 14.66 14.26
CA ARG A 158 1.74 14.04 15.37
C ARG A 158 1.07 14.31 16.73
N THR A 159 -0.21 13.99 16.81
CA THR A 159 -1.05 14.13 17.98
C THR A 159 -0.89 12.92 18.88
N ASP A 160 -1.20 13.08 20.17
CA ASP A 160 -1.30 11.96 21.11
C ASP A 160 -2.22 10.84 20.60
N TYR A 161 -3.19 11.17 19.74
CA TYR A 161 -4.05 10.18 19.10
C TYR A 161 -3.26 9.21 18.22
N VAL A 162 -2.43 9.71 17.29
CA VAL A 162 -1.66 8.86 16.37
C VAL A 162 -0.68 7.97 17.14
N LEU A 163 -0.01 8.51 18.16
CA LEU A 163 0.88 7.73 19.01
C LEU A 163 0.13 6.62 19.76
N ARG A 164 -1.05 6.92 20.31
CA ARG A 164 -1.90 5.90 20.98
C ARG A 164 -2.37 4.80 20.02
N GLU A 165 -2.79 5.15 18.80
CA GLU A 165 -3.24 4.16 17.81
C GLU A 165 -2.09 3.29 17.33
N ARG A 166 -0.89 3.86 17.16
CA ARG A 166 0.34 3.11 16.90
C ARG A 166 0.66 2.12 18.01
N ASP A 167 0.65 2.57 19.25
CA ASP A 167 0.96 1.69 20.39
C ASP A 167 -0.09 0.57 20.53
N LYS A 168 -1.37 0.84 20.22
CA LYS A 168 -2.41 -0.20 20.15
C LYS A 168 -2.13 -1.20 19.04
N ALA A 169 -1.76 -0.73 17.85
CA ALA A 169 -1.46 -1.60 16.72
C ALA A 169 -0.24 -2.49 16.99
N LEU A 170 0.83 -1.94 17.55
CA LEU A 170 2.02 -2.70 17.95
C LEU A 170 1.65 -3.81 18.96
N ARG A 171 0.88 -3.49 20.01
CA ARG A 171 0.42 -4.52 20.96
C ARG A 171 -0.42 -5.63 20.30
N ARG A 172 -1.23 -5.28 19.29
CA ARG A 172 -2.00 -6.29 18.53
C ARG A 172 -1.09 -7.17 17.68
N LEU A 173 -0.09 -6.59 17.01
CA LEU A 173 0.90 -7.36 16.26
C LEU A 173 1.67 -8.31 17.15
N GLU A 174 2.13 -7.85 18.31
CA GLU A 174 2.82 -8.69 19.30
C GLU A 174 1.93 -9.85 19.76
N ALA A 175 0.66 -9.58 20.05
CA ALA A 175 -0.29 -10.62 20.47
C ALA A 175 -0.59 -11.64 19.37
N ALA A 176 -0.62 -11.21 18.11
CA ALA A 176 -0.97 -12.06 16.97
C ALA A 176 0.22 -12.86 16.42
N TYR A 177 1.41 -12.25 16.37
CA TYR A 177 2.58 -12.79 15.66
C TYR A 177 3.84 -12.89 16.52
N GLY A 178 3.79 -12.48 17.79
CA GLY A 178 4.94 -12.49 18.70
C GLY A 178 5.78 -11.21 18.67
N PRO A 179 6.64 -10.99 19.69
CA PRO A 179 7.48 -9.80 19.81
C PRO A 179 8.56 -9.68 18.72
N GLU A 180 8.92 -10.77 18.06
CA GLU A 180 9.91 -10.81 16.98
C GLU A 180 9.51 -9.94 15.79
N VAL A 181 8.21 -9.82 15.50
CA VAL A 181 7.69 -9.00 14.41
C VAL A 181 7.93 -7.51 14.66
N ILE A 182 8.08 -7.09 15.91
CA ILE A 182 8.35 -5.69 16.28
C ILE A 182 9.85 -5.42 16.32
N ASN A 183 10.63 -6.41 16.75
CA ASN A 183 12.06 -6.26 17.02
C ASN A 183 12.97 -6.69 15.86
N ALA A 184 12.39 -7.10 14.72
CA ALA A 184 13.16 -7.49 13.56
C ALA A 184 14.03 -6.31 13.05
N ALA A 185 15.32 -6.54 12.87
CA ALA A 185 16.20 -5.57 12.23
C ALA A 185 15.83 -5.44 10.74
N LEU A 186 15.64 -4.21 10.26
CA LEU A 186 15.32 -3.86 8.87
C LEU A 186 16.55 -3.88 7.94
#